data_AF-A0A3A0FHJ7-F1
#
_entry.id   AF-A0A3A0FHJ7-F1
#
_cell.length_a   1.000
_cell.length_b   1.000
_cell.length_c   1.000
_cell.angle_alpha   90.00
_cell.angle_beta   90.00
_cell.angle_gamma   90.00
#
_symmetry.space_group_name_H-M   'P 1'
#
loop_
_entity.id
_entity.type
_entity.pdbx_description
1 polymer ?
#
loop_
_entity_poly.entity_id
_entity_poly.type
_entity_poly.pdbx_seq_one_letter_code
_entity_poly.pdbx_strand_id
1 'polypeptide(L)'
;MRFVLPGILLALTIAWAFGIHHGLGPRPEVPDSALRWWSPRGSLTNALIGSSWEWLLEERAKGMAVFGLPVLLLAAGVFATTRSALARVAAGIAVFATLLFLYYALGTGVTQVAWTFFHWRASGTMLAVAAVMGCAIGSPWLAASWLRLGWPARLAWFAPIVALVLLIERNVTGTNPSLPFAISPWPAVQVFGFEAIGTTIAAQLAGVALALVGVRAWRKTKGLATGALALLAGVATPALAWRALGSLELLPFRVTQERMAGAAIACAVLIALAAVSVGFDPKRLRRRALHLAVAAALVGIPLFVGTAWARWDYTRTRDGEAQRIIEALAEYYAQESIYPDSLDELVARGLLPRVPAPRIGFALPDADTSFTYQAFGTSYLLEFSAPRWVQCAYNPPYLDEEESEPVAASEPDPDEVAEDDLGGGAWSCPSKPPELW
;
A
#
# COMPACT_ATOMS: atom_id res chain seq x y z
N MET A 1 -19.55 30.34 -19.12
CA MET A 1 -18.99 30.62 -17.77
C MET A 1 -19.07 29.46 -16.76
N ARG A 2 -20.11 28.61 -16.72
CA ARG A 2 -20.29 27.55 -15.68
C ARG A 2 -19.15 26.50 -15.57
N PHE A 3 -18.28 26.37 -16.58
CA PHE A 3 -17.15 25.43 -16.56
C PHE A 3 -15.78 26.10 -16.37
N VAL A 4 -15.70 27.43 -16.50
CA VAL A 4 -14.43 28.15 -16.51
C VAL A 4 -13.86 28.25 -15.09
N LEU A 5 -14.66 28.70 -14.12
CA LEU A 5 -14.23 28.83 -12.73
C LEU A 5 -13.78 27.50 -12.09
N PRO A 6 -14.56 26.39 -12.13
CA PRO A 6 -14.10 25.12 -11.53
C PRO A 6 -12.87 24.55 -12.24
N GLY A 7 -12.73 24.79 -13.55
CA GLY A 7 -11.52 24.43 -14.31
C GLY A 7 -10.29 25.20 -13.84
N ILE A 8 -10.42 26.52 -13.65
CA ILE A 8 -9.35 27.37 -13.12
C ILE A 8 -8.97 26.94 -11.70
N LEU A 9 -9.95 26.73 -10.81
CA LEU A 9 -9.68 26.30 -9.43
C LEU A 9 -8.96 24.95 -9.39
N LEU A 10 -9.38 24.00 -10.21
CA LEU A 10 -8.69 22.70 -10.32
C LEU A 10 -7.26 22.87 -10.86
N ALA A 11 -7.08 23.67 -11.91
CA ALA A 11 -5.76 23.95 -12.47
C ALA A 11 -4.84 24.60 -11.43
N LEU A 12 -5.34 25.55 -10.64
CA LEU A 12 -4.60 26.16 -9.54
C LEU A 12 -4.29 25.17 -8.42
N THR A 13 -5.20 24.24 -8.11
CA THR A 13 -4.96 23.18 -7.11
C THR A 13 -3.80 22.28 -7.54
N ILE A 14 -3.77 21.89 -8.83
CA ILE A 14 -2.71 21.06 -9.41
C ILE A 14 -1.40 21.86 -9.50
N ALA A 15 -1.47 23.12 -9.94
CA ALA A 15 -0.31 24.00 -10.03
C ALA A 15 0.32 24.24 -8.65
N TRP A 16 -0.49 24.33 -7.59
CA TRP A 16 0.01 24.42 -6.23
C TRP A 16 0.76 23.15 -5.80
N ALA A 17 0.18 21.98 -6.01
CA ALA A 17 0.85 20.71 -5.72
C ALA A 17 2.19 20.58 -6.46
N PHE A 18 2.22 20.98 -7.73
CA PHE A 18 3.45 21.04 -8.54
C PHE A 18 4.46 22.05 -8.00
N GLY A 19 3.99 23.23 -7.58
CA GLY A 19 4.81 24.28 -6.97
C GLY A 19 5.43 23.84 -5.65
N ILE A 20 4.68 23.10 -4.81
CA ILE A 20 5.20 22.51 -3.57
C ILE A 20 6.24 21.43 -3.87
N HIS A 21 5.94 20.51 -4.79
CA HIS A 21 6.86 19.45 -5.21
C HIS A 21 8.22 20.02 -5.65
N HIS A 22 8.22 20.97 -6.60
CA HIS A 22 9.46 21.54 -7.11
C HIS A 22 10.08 22.59 -6.19
N GLY A 23 9.26 23.31 -5.43
CA GLY A 23 9.69 24.42 -4.57
C GLY A 23 10.34 23.94 -3.27
N LEU A 24 9.74 22.95 -2.60
CA LEU A 24 10.23 22.46 -1.31
C LEU A 24 11.05 21.17 -1.39
N GLY A 25 10.87 20.37 -2.44
CA GLY A 25 11.61 19.12 -2.57
C GLY A 25 13.13 19.36 -2.73
N PRO A 26 13.96 18.40 -2.28
CA PRO A 26 15.41 18.55 -2.26
C PRO A 26 15.99 18.65 -3.67
N ARG A 27 17.03 19.47 -3.84
CA ARG A 27 17.76 19.55 -5.10
C ARG A 27 18.48 18.21 -5.35
N PRO A 28 18.35 17.60 -6.54
CA PRO A 28 19.09 16.37 -6.84
C PRO A 28 20.59 16.64 -6.80
N GLU A 29 21.33 15.78 -6.10
CA GLU A 29 22.79 15.82 -6.03
C GLU A 29 23.43 15.34 -7.35
N VAL A 30 22.71 14.52 -8.12
CA VAL A 30 23.18 13.99 -9.41
C VAL A 30 22.63 14.85 -10.55
N PRO A 31 23.47 15.65 -11.22
CA PRO A 31 23.02 16.53 -12.29
C PRO A 31 22.51 15.74 -13.50
N ASP A 32 23.10 14.60 -13.86
CA ASP A 32 22.93 13.98 -15.20
C ASP A 32 21.81 12.95 -15.37
N SER A 33 20.72 13.00 -14.60
CA SER A 33 19.58 12.11 -14.87
C SER A 33 18.76 12.55 -16.09
N ALA A 34 18.39 11.61 -16.97
CA ALA A 34 17.47 11.84 -18.09
C ALA A 34 16.06 12.35 -17.65
N LEU A 35 15.78 12.35 -16.35
CA LEU A 35 14.53 12.77 -15.72
C LEU A 35 14.67 14.10 -14.94
N ARG A 36 15.66 14.95 -15.27
CA ARG A 36 15.84 16.31 -14.69
C ARG A 36 14.55 17.13 -14.61
N TRP A 37 13.63 16.96 -15.55
CA TRP A 37 12.36 17.68 -15.60
C TRP A 37 11.40 17.32 -14.47
N TRP A 38 11.53 16.12 -13.89
CA TRP A 38 10.69 15.62 -12.78
C TRP A 38 11.30 15.88 -11.40
N SER A 39 12.61 16.14 -11.33
CA SER A 39 13.33 16.35 -10.08
C SER A 39 12.97 17.69 -9.42
N PRO A 40 12.74 17.73 -8.09
CA PRO A 40 12.57 18.97 -7.35
C PRO A 40 13.77 19.91 -7.45
N ARG A 41 13.56 21.21 -7.21
CA ARG A 41 14.61 22.24 -7.32
C ARG A 41 14.92 22.94 -5.99
N GLY A 42 14.07 22.80 -4.99
CA GLY A 42 14.25 23.42 -3.68
C GLY A 42 14.24 24.95 -3.72
N SER A 43 13.66 25.57 -4.76
CA SER A 43 13.73 27.02 -4.96
C SER A 43 13.06 27.80 -3.82
N LEU A 44 11.97 27.26 -3.26
CA LEU A 44 11.28 27.86 -2.12
C LEU A 44 12.07 27.61 -0.84
N THR A 45 12.57 26.40 -0.61
CA THR A 45 13.44 26.08 0.54
C THR A 45 14.65 27.01 0.60
N ASN A 46 15.36 27.17 -0.52
CA ASN A 46 16.54 28.05 -0.61
C ASN A 46 16.21 29.53 -0.39
N ALA A 47 15.01 29.97 -0.76
CA ALA A 47 14.57 31.34 -0.52
C ALA A 47 14.18 31.60 0.94
N LEU A 48 13.79 30.55 1.68
CA LEU A 48 13.36 30.63 3.07
C LEU A 48 14.53 30.50 4.06
N ILE A 49 15.56 29.72 3.72
CA ILE A 49 16.79 29.60 4.54
C ILE A 49 17.45 30.98 4.70
N GLY A 50 17.76 31.36 5.95
CA GLY A 50 18.35 32.66 6.27
C GLY A 50 17.38 33.84 6.17
N SER A 51 16.09 33.59 5.96
CA SER A 51 15.03 34.60 5.95
C SER A 51 14.26 34.62 7.27
N SER A 52 13.46 35.67 7.50
CA SER A 52 12.55 35.72 8.67
C SER A 52 11.43 34.67 8.65
N TRP A 53 11.33 33.87 7.58
CA TRP A 53 10.35 32.80 7.40
C TRP A 53 10.96 31.40 7.56
N GLU A 54 12.23 31.29 7.94
CA GLU A 54 12.92 30.00 8.13
C GLU A 54 12.23 29.09 9.15
N TRP A 55 11.55 29.66 10.16
CA TRP A 55 10.72 28.92 11.13
C TRP A 55 9.63 28.04 10.49
N LEU A 56 9.21 28.34 9.25
CA LEU A 56 8.27 27.47 8.50
C LEU A 56 8.90 26.14 8.07
N LEU A 57 10.22 26.11 7.91
CA LEU A 57 10.99 24.91 7.61
C LEU A 57 11.35 24.15 8.90
N GLU A 58 11.70 24.87 9.96
CA GLU A 58 12.09 24.29 11.24
C GLU A 58 10.91 23.63 11.97
N GLU A 59 9.74 24.29 11.97
CA GLU A 59 8.56 23.81 12.65
C GLU A 59 7.57 23.16 11.67
N ARG A 60 7.74 21.84 11.47
CA ARG A 60 6.92 21.03 10.54
C ARG A 60 5.42 21.33 10.59
N ALA A 61 4.83 21.39 11.79
CA ALA A 61 3.39 21.63 11.94
C ALA A 61 2.97 22.98 11.35
N LYS A 62 3.80 24.01 11.55
CA LYS A 62 3.57 25.37 11.03
C LYS A 62 3.75 25.41 9.51
N GLY A 63 4.81 24.82 8.98
CA GLY A 63 5.02 24.71 7.53
C GLY A 63 3.89 23.93 6.83
N MET A 64 3.49 22.79 7.39
CA MET A 64 2.33 22.00 6.91
C MET A 64 1.05 22.84 6.88
N ALA A 65 0.78 23.63 7.92
CA ALA A 65 -0.40 24.49 7.98
C ALA A 65 -0.34 25.59 6.91
N VAL A 66 0.77 26.32 6.81
CA VAL A 66 0.92 27.46 5.89
C VAL A 66 0.92 27.02 4.43
N PHE A 67 1.68 25.97 4.08
CA PHE A 67 1.77 25.49 2.71
C PHE A 67 0.63 24.54 2.31
N GLY A 68 -0.04 23.90 3.28
CA GLY A 68 -1.18 23.02 3.05
C GLY A 68 -2.51 23.76 2.96
N LEU A 69 -2.69 24.88 3.67
CA LEU A 69 -3.95 25.63 3.66
C LEU A 69 -4.39 26.08 2.26
N PRO A 70 -3.51 26.60 1.37
CA PRO A 70 -3.91 27.02 0.03
C PRO A 70 -4.53 25.89 -0.80
N VAL A 71 -3.95 24.68 -0.77
CA VAL A 71 -4.50 23.55 -1.53
C VAL A 71 -5.87 23.11 -0.98
N LEU A 72 -6.07 23.18 0.34
CA LEU A 72 -7.34 22.86 0.97
C LEU A 72 -8.43 23.87 0.59
N LEU A 73 -8.10 25.17 0.58
CA LEU A 73 -9.03 26.24 0.18
C LEU A 73 -9.40 26.14 -1.30
N LEU A 74 -8.42 25.88 -2.17
CA LEU A 74 -8.66 25.68 -3.60
C LEU A 74 -9.54 24.44 -3.85
N ALA A 75 -9.24 23.32 -3.19
CA ALA A 75 -10.05 22.12 -3.26
C ALA A 75 -11.48 22.35 -2.75
N ALA A 76 -11.66 23.06 -1.63
CA ALA A 76 -12.99 23.45 -1.14
C ALA A 76 -13.75 24.27 -2.19
N GLY A 77 -13.07 25.21 -2.86
CA GLY A 77 -13.60 25.95 -4.01
C GLY A 77 -14.05 25.04 -5.16
N VAL A 78 -13.24 24.04 -5.54
CA VAL A 78 -13.62 23.04 -6.54
C VAL A 78 -14.89 22.32 -6.10
N PHE A 79 -14.95 21.82 -4.87
CA PHE A 79 -16.11 21.09 -4.33
C PHE A 79 -17.39 21.93 -4.30
N ALA A 80 -17.27 23.22 -3.96
CA ALA A 80 -18.38 24.16 -3.93
C ALA A 80 -18.90 24.51 -5.33
N THR A 81 -18.01 24.59 -6.33
CA THR A 81 -18.33 25.11 -7.67
C THR A 81 -18.62 24.03 -8.72
N THR A 82 -18.22 22.76 -8.48
CA THR A 82 -18.43 21.66 -9.44
C THR A 82 -19.27 20.51 -8.89
N ARG A 83 -20.00 19.85 -9.79
CA ARG A 83 -20.65 18.54 -9.54
C ARG A 83 -19.90 17.38 -10.17
N SER A 84 -18.79 17.64 -10.89
CA SER A 84 -18.00 16.61 -11.54
C SER A 84 -17.28 15.74 -10.50
N ALA A 85 -17.51 14.42 -10.54
CA ALA A 85 -16.81 13.47 -9.69
C ALA A 85 -15.30 13.46 -9.98
N LEU A 86 -14.92 13.51 -11.25
CA LEU A 86 -13.51 13.53 -11.67
C LEU A 86 -12.78 14.76 -11.16
N ALA A 87 -13.38 15.96 -11.25
CA ALA A 87 -12.75 17.18 -10.77
C ALA A 87 -12.53 17.16 -9.25
N ARG A 88 -13.49 16.63 -8.49
CA ARG A 88 -13.38 16.48 -7.03
C ARG A 88 -12.33 15.46 -6.63
N VAL A 89 -12.26 14.33 -7.33
CA VAL A 89 -11.23 13.31 -7.13
C VAL A 89 -9.86 13.88 -7.44
N ALA A 90 -9.68 14.53 -8.59
CA ALA A 90 -8.41 15.15 -8.98
C ALA A 90 -7.96 16.22 -7.99
N ALA A 91 -8.87 17.06 -7.49
CA ALA A 91 -8.56 18.01 -6.42
C ALA A 91 -8.14 17.30 -5.12
N GLY A 92 -8.81 16.21 -4.76
CA GLY A 92 -8.43 15.38 -3.60
C GLY A 92 -7.03 14.77 -3.76
N ILE A 93 -6.70 14.25 -4.94
CA ILE A 93 -5.36 13.73 -5.27
C ILE A 93 -4.32 14.84 -5.10
N ALA A 94 -4.57 16.04 -5.62
CA ALA A 94 -3.66 17.17 -5.48
C ALA A 94 -3.46 17.59 -4.00
N VAL A 95 -4.52 17.54 -3.18
CA VAL A 95 -4.42 17.76 -1.73
C VAL A 95 -3.53 16.70 -1.08
N PHE A 96 -3.79 15.41 -1.31
CA PHE A 96 -2.98 14.34 -0.70
C PHE A 96 -1.53 14.38 -1.19
N ALA A 97 -1.30 14.64 -2.47
CA ALA A 97 0.04 14.80 -3.03
C ALA A 97 0.77 15.96 -2.35
N THR A 98 0.11 17.12 -2.23
CA THR A 98 0.68 18.28 -1.52
C THR A 98 1.04 17.93 -0.08
N LEU A 99 0.13 17.27 0.66
CA LEU A 99 0.37 16.92 2.06
C LEU A 99 1.50 15.90 2.21
N LEU A 100 1.59 14.91 1.32
CA LEU A 100 2.70 13.96 1.31
C LEU A 100 4.02 14.65 0.98
N PHE A 101 4.06 15.51 -0.05
CA PHE A 101 5.24 16.31 -0.36
C PHE A 101 5.65 17.16 0.84
N LEU A 102 4.72 17.89 1.48
CA LEU A 102 5.07 18.67 2.67
C LEU A 102 5.56 17.79 3.83
N TYR A 103 4.94 16.62 4.04
CA TYR A 103 5.34 15.68 5.07
C TYR A 103 6.79 15.25 4.90
N TYR A 104 7.21 14.88 3.68
CA TYR A 104 8.57 14.44 3.40
C TYR A 104 9.57 15.61 3.24
N ALA A 105 9.15 16.79 2.78
CA ALA A 105 10.03 17.97 2.65
C ALA A 105 10.37 18.61 3.99
N LEU A 106 9.39 18.71 4.90
CA LEU A 106 9.51 19.38 6.20
C LEU A 106 9.77 18.38 7.35
N GLY A 107 10.04 17.12 7.01
CA GLY A 107 10.39 16.09 7.96
C GLY A 107 11.85 16.18 8.41
N THR A 108 12.17 15.54 9.53
CA THR A 108 13.54 15.39 10.02
C THR A 108 13.99 13.93 9.86
N GLY A 109 15.30 13.71 9.75
CA GLY A 109 15.91 12.38 9.71
C GLY A 109 15.44 11.54 8.52
N VAL A 110 14.96 10.33 8.79
CA VAL A 110 14.62 9.28 7.79
C VAL A 110 13.62 9.78 6.74
N THR A 111 12.65 10.61 7.13
CA THR A 111 11.62 11.14 6.20
C THR A 111 12.21 12.06 5.14
N GLN A 112 13.19 12.89 5.46
CA GLN A 112 13.87 13.71 4.46
C GLN A 112 14.82 12.86 3.60
N VAL A 113 15.47 11.86 4.22
CA VAL A 113 16.38 10.92 3.58
C VAL A 113 15.69 10.09 2.50
N ALA A 114 14.45 9.62 2.73
CA ALA A 114 13.73 8.84 1.73
C ALA A 114 13.53 9.62 0.41
N TRP A 115 13.27 10.93 0.48
CA TRP A 115 13.09 11.75 -0.72
C TRP A 115 14.42 12.08 -1.41
N THR A 116 15.47 12.39 -0.64
CA THR A 116 16.80 12.63 -1.23
C THR A 116 17.38 11.37 -1.88
N PHE A 117 17.19 10.22 -1.25
CA PHE A 117 17.79 8.94 -1.65
C PHE A 117 17.13 8.32 -2.88
N PHE A 118 15.79 8.29 -2.94
CA PHE A 118 15.07 7.69 -4.06
C PHE A 118 14.76 8.67 -5.20
N HIS A 119 15.16 9.95 -5.06
CA HIS A 119 15.02 11.01 -6.06
C HIS A 119 13.61 11.05 -6.68
N TRP A 120 13.52 11.05 -8.02
CA TRP A 120 12.27 11.09 -8.78
C TRP A 120 11.31 9.92 -8.45
N ARG A 121 11.85 8.77 -8.01
CA ARG A 121 11.07 7.58 -7.67
C ARG A 121 10.29 7.81 -6.37
N ALA A 122 10.88 8.49 -5.39
CA ALA A 122 10.17 8.90 -4.18
C ALA A 122 8.93 9.73 -4.53
N SER A 123 9.09 10.70 -5.44
CA SER A 123 8.01 11.57 -5.88
C SER A 123 6.94 10.84 -6.67
N GLY A 124 7.35 9.89 -7.53
CA GLY A 124 6.43 8.99 -8.23
C GLY A 124 5.61 8.14 -7.25
N THR A 125 6.26 7.54 -6.25
CA THR A 125 5.61 6.77 -5.18
C THR A 125 4.62 7.63 -4.38
N MET A 126 5.02 8.82 -3.91
CA MET A 126 4.13 9.72 -3.16
C MET A 126 2.91 10.13 -3.99
N LEU A 127 3.10 10.46 -5.27
CA LEU A 127 2.00 10.81 -6.17
C LEU A 127 1.07 9.61 -6.42
N ALA A 128 1.63 8.40 -6.58
CA ALA A 128 0.84 7.18 -6.74
C ALA A 128 0.02 6.88 -5.49
N VAL A 129 0.62 6.94 -4.29
CA VAL A 129 -0.12 6.80 -3.02
C VAL A 129 -1.22 7.85 -2.91
N ALA A 130 -0.94 9.12 -3.21
CA ALA A 130 -1.95 10.18 -3.24
C ALA A 130 -3.09 9.90 -4.22
N ALA A 131 -2.78 9.33 -5.39
CA ALA A 131 -3.76 8.93 -6.39
C ALA A 131 -4.67 7.81 -5.86
N VAL A 132 -4.11 6.79 -5.21
CA VAL A 132 -4.87 5.72 -4.57
C VAL A 132 -5.78 6.28 -3.49
N MET A 133 -5.26 7.11 -2.59
CA MET A 133 -6.04 7.76 -1.53
C MET A 133 -7.20 8.60 -2.08
N GLY A 134 -6.91 9.48 -3.04
CA GLY A 134 -7.91 10.36 -3.64
C GLY A 134 -8.99 9.60 -4.39
N CYS A 135 -8.62 8.56 -5.15
CA CYS A 135 -9.56 7.69 -5.84
C CYS A 135 -10.39 6.85 -4.88
N ALA A 136 -9.80 6.29 -3.82
CA ALA A 136 -10.50 5.46 -2.84
C ALA A 136 -11.49 6.29 -2.01
N ILE A 137 -11.10 7.47 -1.51
CA ILE A 137 -12.02 8.37 -0.79
C ILE A 137 -13.09 8.93 -1.73
N GLY A 138 -12.72 9.23 -2.98
CA GLY A 138 -13.62 9.75 -3.99
C GLY A 138 -14.49 8.70 -4.69
N SER A 139 -14.26 7.41 -4.41
CA SER A 139 -14.94 6.28 -5.02
C SER A 139 -16.47 6.33 -4.91
N PRO A 140 -17.12 6.90 -3.87
CA PRO A 140 -18.59 7.01 -3.85
C PRO A 140 -19.14 7.96 -4.92
N TRP A 141 -18.42 9.01 -5.29
CA TRP A 141 -18.81 9.90 -6.39
C TRP A 141 -18.57 9.26 -7.75
N LEU A 142 -17.46 8.54 -7.88
CA LEU A 142 -17.13 7.76 -9.08
C LEU A 142 -18.16 6.64 -9.29
N ALA A 143 -18.49 5.87 -8.25
CA ALA A 143 -19.52 4.83 -8.26
C ALA A 143 -20.88 5.41 -8.67
N ALA A 144 -21.28 6.57 -8.15
CA ALA A 144 -22.52 7.24 -8.54
C ALA A 144 -22.56 7.65 -10.02
N SER A 145 -21.39 7.87 -10.64
CA SER A 145 -21.24 8.23 -12.05
C SER A 145 -21.19 6.98 -12.93
N TRP A 146 -20.43 5.96 -12.48
CA TRP A 146 -20.31 4.64 -13.08
C TRP A 146 -21.66 3.89 -13.15
N LEU A 147 -22.48 3.96 -12.11
CA LEU A 147 -23.83 3.37 -12.08
C LEU A 147 -24.81 4.01 -13.09
N ARG A 148 -24.48 5.15 -13.70
CA ARG A 148 -25.29 5.74 -14.78
C ARG A 148 -24.92 5.23 -16.16
N LEU A 149 -23.76 4.60 -16.29
CA LEU A 149 -23.31 4.00 -17.54
C LEU A 149 -24.05 2.68 -17.79
N GLY A 150 -24.18 2.27 -19.06
CA GLY A 150 -24.61 0.92 -19.43
C GLY A 150 -23.57 -0.14 -19.01
N TRP A 151 -23.99 -1.39 -18.88
CA TRP A 151 -23.11 -2.46 -18.39
C TRP A 151 -21.81 -2.66 -19.21
N PRO A 152 -21.78 -2.51 -20.55
CA PRO A 152 -20.54 -2.69 -21.29
C PRO A 152 -19.55 -1.56 -21.00
N ALA A 153 -20.05 -0.32 -20.94
CA ALA A 153 -19.24 0.84 -20.60
C ALA A 153 -18.71 0.76 -19.16
N ARG A 154 -19.50 0.22 -18.22
CA ARG A 154 -19.04 -0.03 -16.85
C ARG A 154 -17.83 -0.96 -16.80
N LEU A 155 -17.88 -2.05 -17.57
CA LEU A 155 -16.77 -3.00 -17.64
C LEU A 155 -15.56 -2.37 -18.32
N ALA A 156 -15.75 -1.71 -19.46
CA ALA A 156 -14.67 -1.07 -20.21
C ALA A 156 -13.90 -0.02 -19.39
N TRP A 157 -14.58 0.73 -18.52
CA TRP A 157 -13.94 1.72 -17.65
C TRP A 157 -13.27 1.12 -16.42
N PHE A 158 -13.78 0.01 -15.89
CA PHE A 158 -13.28 -0.55 -14.64
C PHE A 158 -12.22 -1.64 -14.85
N ALA A 159 -12.30 -2.42 -15.93
CA ALA A 159 -11.34 -3.49 -16.22
C ALA A 159 -9.88 -3.02 -16.27
N PRO A 160 -9.52 -1.86 -16.87
CA PRO A 160 -8.15 -1.35 -16.83
C PRO A 160 -7.67 -1.03 -15.41
N ILE A 161 -8.57 -0.56 -14.53
CA ILE A 161 -8.25 -0.27 -13.13
C ILE A 161 -7.98 -1.58 -12.38
N VAL A 162 -8.83 -2.59 -12.58
CA VAL A 162 -8.62 -3.92 -11.99
C VAL A 162 -7.29 -4.50 -12.46
N ALA A 163 -7.03 -4.48 -13.77
CA ALA A 163 -5.78 -4.98 -14.33
C ALA A 163 -4.56 -4.26 -13.74
N LEU A 164 -4.60 -2.93 -13.59
CA LEU A 164 -3.52 -2.15 -12.99
C LEU A 164 -3.30 -2.51 -11.52
N VAL A 165 -4.36 -2.64 -10.72
CA VAL A 165 -4.25 -3.04 -9.30
C VAL A 165 -3.65 -4.43 -9.19
N LEU A 166 -4.15 -5.40 -9.96
CA LEU A 166 -3.61 -6.76 -9.96
C LEU A 166 -2.14 -6.79 -10.42
N LEU A 167 -1.77 -5.98 -11.41
CA LEU A 167 -0.40 -5.87 -11.91
C LEU A 167 0.55 -5.39 -10.81
N ILE A 168 0.15 -4.37 -10.04
CA ILE A 168 0.98 -3.82 -8.96
C ILE A 168 1.04 -4.78 -7.76
N GLU A 169 -0.09 -5.38 -7.36
CA GLU A 169 -0.15 -6.32 -6.22
C GLU A 169 0.67 -7.60 -6.46
N ARG A 170 0.68 -8.11 -7.69
CA ARG A 170 1.33 -9.40 -7.99
C ARG A 170 2.81 -9.28 -8.38
N ASN A 171 3.24 -8.16 -8.97
CA ASN A 171 4.61 -8.06 -9.47
C ASN A 171 5.61 -7.74 -8.34
N VAL A 172 6.84 -8.22 -8.53
CA VAL A 172 7.98 -7.81 -7.70
C VAL A 172 8.22 -6.32 -7.93
N THR A 173 8.05 -5.53 -6.88
CA THR A 173 8.25 -4.07 -6.94
C THR A 173 9.42 -3.61 -6.07
N GLY A 174 10.00 -4.51 -5.25
CA GLY A 174 10.91 -4.18 -4.15
C GLY A 174 12.40 -4.21 -4.50
N THR A 175 12.80 -5.12 -5.38
CA THR A 175 14.19 -5.30 -5.78
C THR A 175 14.40 -4.92 -7.25
N ASN A 176 15.48 -4.18 -7.53
CA ASN A 176 15.93 -3.94 -8.90
C ASN A 176 17.46 -3.87 -8.92
N PRO A 177 18.15 -4.83 -9.55
CA PRO A 177 19.61 -4.91 -9.56
C PRO A 177 20.26 -3.71 -10.27
N SER A 178 19.50 -2.93 -11.06
CA SER A 178 19.97 -1.69 -11.69
C SER A 178 19.94 -0.47 -10.75
N LEU A 179 19.53 -0.61 -9.49
CA LEU A 179 19.49 0.48 -8.50
C LEU A 179 20.72 0.45 -7.59
N PRO A 180 21.22 1.61 -7.11
CA PRO A 180 22.44 1.68 -6.29
C PRO A 180 22.42 0.85 -5.00
N PHE A 181 21.23 0.57 -4.46
CA PHE A 181 21.05 -0.25 -3.26
C PHE A 181 20.17 -1.48 -3.51
N ALA A 182 19.95 -1.84 -4.78
CA ALA A 182 19.00 -2.85 -5.23
C ALA A 182 17.56 -2.69 -4.69
N ILE A 183 17.25 -1.60 -3.96
CA ILE A 183 15.98 -1.36 -3.27
C ILE A 183 15.17 -0.29 -4.00
N SER A 184 13.88 -0.55 -4.15
CA SER A 184 12.93 0.29 -4.88
C SER A 184 11.83 0.83 -3.95
N PRO A 185 11.46 2.13 -4.03
CA PRO A 185 10.38 2.68 -3.20
C PRO A 185 8.98 2.31 -3.69
N TRP A 186 8.87 1.57 -4.80
CA TRP A 186 7.59 1.24 -5.42
C TRP A 186 6.65 0.38 -4.57
N PRO A 187 7.10 -0.58 -3.73
CA PRO A 187 6.15 -1.35 -2.95
C PRO A 187 5.55 -0.56 -1.79
N ALA A 188 5.99 0.67 -1.51
CA ALA A 188 5.22 1.58 -0.66
C ALA A 188 3.83 1.91 -1.28
N VAL A 189 3.70 1.91 -2.61
CA VAL A 189 2.40 2.05 -3.29
C VAL A 189 1.51 0.84 -3.00
N GLN A 190 2.07 -0.36 -3.07
CA GLN A 190 1.38 -1.60 -2.75
C GLN A 190 0.99 -1.64 -1.25
N VAL A 191 1.98 -1.59 -0.36
CA VAL A 191 1.79 -1.76 1.09
C VAL A 191 0.97 -0.61 1.70
N PHE A 192 1.38 0.65 1.50
CA PHE A 192 0.69 1.77 2.13
C PHE A 192 -0.52 2.24 1.33
N GLY A 193 -0.38 2.39 0.01
CA GLY A 193 -1.46 2.86 -0.85
C GLY A 193 -2.62 1.87 -0.92
N PHE A 194 -2.35 0.66 -1.42
CA PHE A 194 -3.38 -0.34 -1.70
C PHE A 194 -3.80 -1.13 -0.46
N GLU A 195 -2.85 -1.80 0.19
CA GLU A 195 -3.14 -2.74 1.24
C GLU A 195 -3.55 -2.06 2.55
N ALA A 196 -2.84 -1.01 2.98
CA ALA A 196 -3.20 -0.29 4.18
C ALA A 196 -4.35 0.68 3.93
N ILE A 197 -4.15 1.70 3.11
CA ILE A 197 -5.12 2.78 2.97
C ILE A 197 -6.35 2.32 2.16
N GLY A 198 -6.14 1.64 1.02
CA GLY A 198 -7.21 1.16 0.16
C GLY A 198 -8.18 0.21 0.87
N THR A 199 -7.67 -0.82 1.55
CA THR A 199 -8.53 -1.77 2.29
C THR A 199 -9.24 -1.09 3.46
N THR A 200 -8.57 -0.18 4.17
CA THR A 200 -9.17 0.60 5.26
C THR A 200 -10.34 1.42 4.75
N ILE A 201 -10.15 2.17 3.66
CA ILE A 201 -11.22 2.98 3.08
C ILE A 201 -12.37 2.07 2.61
N ALA A 202 -12.08 0.95 1.94
CA ALA A 202 -13.12 0.00 1.52
C ALA A 202 -13.95 -0.52 2.70
N ALA A 203 -13.30 -0.91 3.80
CA ALA A 203 -13.96 -1.39 5.01
C ALA A 203 -14.81 -0.30 5.68
N GLN A 204 -14.30 0.93 5.75
CA GLN A 204 -15.03 2.10 6.24
C GLN A 204 -16.27 2.39 5.38
N LEU A 205 -16.13 2.37 4.05
CA LEU A 205 -17.24 2.60 3.14
C LEU A 205 -18.32 1.51 3.28
N ALA A 206 -17.93 0.25 3.46
CA ALA A 206 -18.85 -0.86 3.70
C ALA A 206 -19.60 -0.70 5.04
N GLY A 207 -18.88 -0.36 6.12
CA GLY A 207 -19.47 -0.10 7.43
C GLY A 207 -20.47 1.05 7.41
N VAL A 208 -20.11 2.17 6.78
CA VAL A 208 -21.03 3.31 6.60
C VAL A 208 -22.25 2.91 5.77
N ALA A 209 -22.07 2.17 4.67
CA ALA A 209 -23.19 1.72 3.86
C ALA A 209 -24.20 0.87 4.66
N LEU A 210 -23.70 -0.09 5.45
CA LEU A 210 -24.51 -0.95 6.31
C LEU A 210 -25.27 -0.14 7.37
N ALA A 211 -24.57 0.76 8.05
CA ALA A 211 -25.17 1.65 9.04
C ALA A 211 -26.28 2.53 8.46
N LEU A 212 -26.09 3.09 7.26
CA LEU A 212 -27.13 3.91 6.60
C LEU A 212 -28.38 3.10 6.23
N VAL A 213 -28.23 1.81 5.90
CA VAL A 213 -29.37 0.89 5.72
C VAL A 213 -30.11 0.71 7.06
N GLY A 214 -29.38 0.59 8.16
CA GLY A 214 -29.91 0.56 9.52
C GLY A 214 -30.70 1.81 9.91
N VAL A 215 -30.10 2.98 9.73
CA VAL A 215 -30.74 4.29 9.98
C VAL A 215 -32.03 4.43 9.17
N ARG A 216 -32.01 3.99 7.90
CA ARG A 216 -33.20 3.97 7.05
C ARG A 216 -34.27 3.01 7.58
N ALA A 217 -33.90 1.80 7.97
CA ALA A 217 -34.83 0.81 8.51
C ALA A 217 -35.52 1.35 9.76
N TRP A 218 -34.73 1.91 10.69
CA TRP A 218 -35.23 2.57 11.90
C TRP A 218 -36.25 3.67 11.58
N ARG A 219 -35.94 4.56 10.62
CA ARG A 219 -36.86 5.63 10.22
C ARG A 219 -38.15 5.12 9.58
N LYS A 220 -38.11 3.98 8.86
CA LYS A 220 -39.28 3.43 8.17
C LYS A 220 -40.19 2.62 9.10
N THR A 221 -39.62 1.76 9.94
CA THR A 221 -40.39 0.80 10.76
C THR A 221 -40.57 1.27 12.20
N LYS A 222 -39.88 2.34 12.63
CA LYS A 222 -39.72 2.74 14.05
C LYS A 222 -39.13 1.63 14.94
N GLY A 223 -38.62 0.54 14.34
CA GLY A 223 -38.02 -0.58 15.07
C GLY A 223 -36.63 -0.21 15.58
N LEU A 224 -36.56 0.16 16.87
CA LEU A 224 -35.32 0.54 17.55
C LEU A 224 -34.27 -0.59 17.50
N ALA A 225 -34.67 -1.84 17.73
CA ALA A 225 -33.75 -2.99 17.74
C ALA A 225 -33.05 -3.20 16.39
N THR A 226 -33.80 -3.21 15.28
CA THR A 226 -33.23 -3.39 13.93
C THR A 226 -32.32 -2.24 13.50
N GLY A 227 -32.66 -1.01 13.94
CA GLY A 227 -31.84 0.18 13.69
C GLY A 227 -30.52 0.15 14.44
N ALA A 228 -30.59 -0.15 15.73
CA ALA A 228 -29.43 -0.24 16.62
C ALA A 228 -28.48 -1.36 16.19
N LEU A 229 -29.00 -2.54 15.86
CA LEU A 229 -28.17 -3.67 15.39
C LEU A 229 -27.41 -3.34 14.11
N ALA A 230 -28.05 -2.71 13.12
CA ALA A 230 -27.38 -2.34 11.88
C ALA A 230 -26.38 -1.17 12.05
N LEU A 231 -26.62 -0.25 12.98
CA LEU A 231 -25.64 0.78 13.37
C LEU A 231 -24.42 0.16 14.04
N LEU A 232 -24.62 -0.71 15.03
CA LEU A 232 -23.55 -1.43 15.72
C LEU A 232 -22.75 -2.28 14.74
N ALA A 233 -23.43 -3.03 13.86
CA ALA A 233 -22.76 -3.81 12.82
C ALA A 233 -21.95 -2.92 11.87
N GLY A 234 -22.47 -1.76 11.46
CA GLY A 234 -21.75 -0.82 10.61
C GLY A 234 -20.50 -0.23 11.29
N VAL A 235 -20.59 0.15 12.56
CA VAL A 235 -19.44 0.63 13.36
C VAL A 235 -18.40 -0.47 13.56
N ALA A 236 -18.82 -1.71 13.79
CA ALA A 236 -17.93 -2.85 13.99
C ALA A 236 -17.30 -3.36 12.69
N THR A 237 -17.89 -3.07 11.52
CA THR A 237 -17.45 -3.64 10.22
C THR A 237 -15.96 -3.43 9.94
N PRO A 238 -15.37 -2.22 10.10
CA PRO A 238 -13.94 -2.03 9.86
C PRO A 238 -13.05 -2.86 10.79
N ALA A 239 -13.40 -2.91 12.09
CA ALA A 239 -12.66 -3.70 13.07
C ALA A 239 -12.74 -5.21 12.78
N LEU A 240 -13.94 -5.71 12.43
CA LEU A 240 -14.15 -7.10 12.06
C LEU A 240 -13.42 -7.47 10.76
N ALA A 241 -13.47 -6.58 9.76
CA ALA A 241 -12.75 -6.75 8.51
C ALA A 241 -11.25 -6.83 8.76
N TRP A 242 -10.67 -5.92 9.54
CA TRP A 242 -9.27 -5.97 9.87
C TRP A 242 -8.88 -7.21 10.66
N ARG A 243 -9.68 -7.63 11.64
CA ARG A 243 -9.42 -8.87 12.37
C ARG A 243 -9.41 -10.07 11.45
N ALA A 244 -10.38 -10.18 10.54
CA ALA A 244 -10.46 -11.28 9.57
C ALA A 244 -9.28 -11.26 8.59
N LEU A 245 -8.95 -10.09 8.05
CA LEU A 245 -7.83 -9.95 7.11
C LEU A 245 -6.47 -10.15 7.80
N GLY A 246 -6.34 -9.73 9.05
CA GLY A 246 -5.17 -9.99 9.89
C GLY A 246 -4.99 -11.48 10.20
N SER A 247 -6.07 -12.21 10.49
CA SER A 247 -6.00 -13.67 10.70
C SER A 247 -5.66 -14.47 9.45
N LEU A 248 -5.88 -13.88 8.27
CA LEU A 248 -5.46 -14.44 6.98
C LEU A 248 -4.10 -13.87 6.53
N GLU A 249 -3.46 -13.07 7.39
CA GLU A 249 -2.21 -12.33 7.16
C GLU A 249 -2.18 -11.62 5.79
N LEU A 250 -3.33 -11.04 5.42
CA LEU A 250 -3.49 -10.24 4.20
C LEU A 250 -3.12 -8.78 4.44
N LEU A 251 -3.06 -8.34 5.70
CA LEU A 251 -2.66 -6.99 6.08
C LEU A 251 -1.15 -6.92 6.33
N PRO A 252 -0.47 -5.85 5.86
CA PRO A 252 0.97 -5.67 6.08
C PRO A 252 1.28 -5.10 7.47
N PHE A 253 0.33 -5.10 8.39
CA PHE A 253 0.47 -4.55 9.73
C PHE A 253 -0.30 -5.35 10.76
N ARG A 254 0.22 -5.34 12.00
CA ARG A 254 -0.47 -5.94 13.14
C ARG A 254 -1.73 -5.15 13.49
N VAL A 255 -2.82 -5.89 13.70
CA VAL A 255 -4.11 -5.35 14.11
C VAL A 255 -4.14 -5.31 15.64
N THR A 256 -3.87 -4.14 16.20
CA THR A 256 -3.96 -3.91 17.66
C THR A 256 -5.38 -3.48 18.06
N GLN A 257 -5.72 -3.65 19.34
CA GLN A 257 -7.02 -3.20 19.87
C GLN A 257 -7.21 -1.69 19.69
N GLU A 258 -6.16 -0.89 19.91
CA GLU A 258 -6.19 0.57 19.73
C GLU A 258 -6.52 0.97 18.30
N ARG A 259 -5.89 0.31 17.31
CA ARG A 259 -6.19 0.56 15.88
C ARG A 259 -7.64 0.21 15.57
N MET A 260 -8.12 -0.95 16.02
CA MET A 260 -9.53 -1.35 15.84
C MET A 260 -10.50 -0.33 16.46
N ALA A 261 -10.21 0.17 17.66
CA ALA A 261 -11.01 1.20 18.31
C ALA A 261 -11.00 2.52 17.50
N GLY A 262 -9.82 2.97 17.05
CA GLY A 262 -9.68 4.14 16.19
C GLY A 262 -10.50 4.03 14.89
N ALA A 263 -10.50 2.86 14.25
CA ALA A 263 -11.28 2.62 13.04
C ALA A 263 -12.80 2.60 13.31
N ALA A 264 -13.24 2.04 14.43
CA ALA A 264 -14.65 2.07 14.82
C ALA A 264 -15.11 3.51 15.10
N ILE A 265 -14.30 4.31 15.80
CA ILE A 265 -14.57 5.74 16.07
C ILE A 265 -14.65 6.53 14.75
N ALA A 266 -13.67 6.34 13.86
CA ALA A 266 -13.69 6.97 12.54
C ALA A 266 -14.95 6.58 11.74
N CYS A 267 -15.35 5.30 11.77
CA CYS A 267 -16.57 4.83 11.13
C CYS A 267 -17.81 5.52 11.70
N ALA A 268 -17.92 5.64 13.03
CA ALA A 268 -19.04 6.30 13.69
C ALA A 268 -19.17 7.78 13.25
N VAL A 269 -18.05 8.50 13.17
CA VAL A 269 -18.02 9.89 12.66
C VAL A 269 -18.48 9.94 11.20
N LEU A 270 -17.98 9.04 10.35
CA LEU A 270 -18.36 8.97 8.94
C LEU A 270 -19.84 8.64 8.76
N ILE A 271 -20.41 7.77 9.60
CA ILE A 271 -21.84 7.45 9.62
C ILE A 271 -22.65 8.70 9.93
N ALA A 272 -22.28 9.43 10.99
CA ALA A 272 -22.95 10.66 11.38
C ALA A 272 -22.93 11.70 10.25
N LEU A 273 -21.74 11.97 9.69
CA LEU A 273 -21.57 12.89 8.57
C LEU A 273 -22.40 12.46 7.34
N ALA A 274 -22.36 11.17 7.00
CA ALA A 274 -23.10 10.65 5.85
C ALA A 274 -24.62 10.76 6.04
N ALA A 275 -25.14 10.48 7.24
CA ALA A 275 -26.56 10.57 7.55
C ALA A 275 -27.06 12.02 7.59
N VAL A 276 -26.32 12.91 8.25
CA VAL A 276 -26.63 14.35 8.35
C VAL A 276 -26.62 15.00 6.97
N SER A 277 -25.64 14.67 6.11
CA SER A 277 -25.52 15.25 4.76
C SER A 277 -26.73 14.99 3.85
N VAL A 278 -27.55 13.98 4.16
CA VAL A 278 -28.76 13.63 3.40
C VAL A 278 -30.06 13.93 4.15
N GLY A 279 -29.98 14.58 5.31
CA GLY A 279 -31.14 15.00 6.11
C GLY A 279 -31.99 13.83 6.61
N PHE A 280 -31.41 12.63 6.76
CA PHE A 280 -32.12 11.41 7.17
C PHE A 280 -33.30 10.98 6.28
N ASP A 281 -33.44 11.51 5.05
CA ASP A 281 -34.48 11.09 4.11
C ASP A 281 -34.27 9.62 3.69
N PRO A 282 -35.25 8.71 3.91
CA PRO A 282 -35.12 7.29 3.57
C PRO A 282 -34.73 7.01 2.12
N LYS A 283 -35.20 7.80 1.15
CA LYS A 283 -34.86 7.62 -0.27
C LYS A 283 -33.41 8.01 -0.54
N ARG A 284 -32.94 9.13 0.04
CA ARG A 284 -31.55 9.61 -0.10
C ARG A 284 -30.57 8.71 0.65
N LEU A 285 -30.93 8.24 1.85
CA LEU A 285 -30.16 7.27 2.62
C LEU A 285 -29.92 5.99 1.82
N ARG A 286 -30.97 5.42 1.21
CA ARG A 286 -30.83 4.23 0.34
C ARG A 286 -29.84 4.46 -0.79
N ARG A 287 -29.97 5.60 -1.49
CA ARG A 287 -29.11 5.92 -2.64
C ARG A 287 -27.67 6.13 -2.20
N ARG A 288 -27.44 6.80 -1.07
CA ARG A 288 -26.11 7.00 -0.50
C ARG A 288 -25.48 5.68 -0.07
N ALA A 289 -26.23 4.83 0.63
CA ALA A 289 -25.79 3.50 1.03
C ALA A 289 -25.40 2.65 -0.20
N LEU A 290 -26.20 2.68 -1.27
CA LEU A 290 -25.87 1.97 -2.51
C LEU A 290 -24.55 2.46 -3.12
N HIS A 291 -24.36 3.79 -3.23
CA HIS A 291 -23.13 4.33 -3.79
C HIS A 291 -21.90 3.97 -2.93
N LEU A 292 -22.03 3.98 -1.61
CA LEU A 292 -20.97 3.59 -0.68
C LEU A 292 -20.66 2.09 -0.76
N ALA A 293 -21.68 1.23 -0.83
CA ALA A 293 -21.50 -0.21 -0.95
C ALA A 293 -20.84 -0.59 -2.29
N VAL A 294 -21.29 0.03 -3.39
CA VAL A 294 -20.66 -0.19 -4.71
C VAL A 294 -19.23 0.34 -4.71
N ALA A 295 -18.98 1.50 -4.11
CA ALA A 295 -17.63 2.03 -3.95
C ALA A 295 -16.72 1.11 -3.13
N ALA A 296 -17.20 0.59 -1.99
CA ALA A 296 -16.49 -0.39 -1.19
C ALA A 296 -16.14 -1.64 -1.99
N ALA A 297 -17.06 -2.15 -2.81
CA ALA A 297 -16.81 -3.30 -3.67
C ALA A 297 -15.80 -3.01 -4.80
N LEU A 298 -15.92 -1.86 -5.47
CA LEU A 298 -15.02 -1.45 -6.56
C LEU A 298 -13.60 -1.18 -6.07
N VAL A 299 -13.41 -0.74 -4.83
CA VAL A 299 -12.08 -0.60 -4.22
C VAL A 299 -11.60 -1.93 -3.65
N GLY A 300 -12.44 -2.60 -2.84
CA GLY A 300 -12.04 -3.77 -2.08
C GLY A 300 -11.78 -5.01 -2.92
N ILE A 301 -12.65 -5.35 -3.90
CA ILE A 301 -12.53 -6.60 -4.65
C ILE A 301 -11.18 -6.71 -5.39
N PRO A 302 -10.74 -5.71 -6.17
CA PRO A 302 -9.45 -5.81 -6.86
C PRO A 302 -8.26 -5.95 -5.89
N LEU A 303 -8.31 -5.26 -4.75
CA LEU A 303 -7.29 -5.34 -3.70
C LEU A 303 -7.25 -6.75 -3.09
N PHE A 304 -8.40 -7.28 -2.65
CA PHE A 304 -8.46 -8.60 -2.05
C PHE A 304 -8.05 -9.71 -3.03
N VAL A 305 -8.49 -9.62 -4.29
CA VAL A 305 -8.09 -10.58 -5.33
C VAL A 305 -6.59 -10.48 -5.60
N GLY A 306 -6.05 -9.25 -5.73
CA GLY A 306 -4.63 -9.02 -5.96
C GLY A 306 -3.76 -9.58 -4.84
N THR A 307 -4.07 -9.22 -3.60
CA THR A 307 -3.36 -9.67 -2.40
C THR A 307 -3.47 -11.19 -2.20
N ALA A 308 -4.66 -11.78 -2.35
CA ALA A 308 -4.83 -13.24 -2.22
C ALA A 308 -4.06 -14.00 -3.30
N TRP A 309 -4.02 -13.45 -4.52
CA TRP A 309 -3.27 -14.04 -5.62
C TRP A 309 -1.76 -13.90 -5.41
N ALA A 310 -1.28 -12.73 -4.97
CA ALA A 310 0.13 -12.54 -4.62
C ALA A 310 0.58 -13.51 -3.52
N ARG A 311 -0.27 -13.76 -2.51
CA ARG A 311 -0.01 -14.77 -1.47
C ARG A 311 0.05 -16.18 -2.04
N TRP A 312 -0.86 -16.53 -2.95
CA TRP A 312 -0.84 -17.83 -3.62
C TRP A 312 0.42 -18.04 -4.47
N ASP A 313 0.83 -17.02 -5.23
CA ASP A 313 2.07 -17.02 -6.01
C ASP A 313 3.29 -17.26 -5.10
N TYR A 314 3.32 -16.59 -3.94
CA TYR A 314 4.34 -16.74 -2.92
C TYR A 314 4.38 -18.17 -2.35
N THR A 315 3.24 -18.67 -1.83
CA THR A 315 3.14 -20.03 -1.27
C THR A 315 3.54 -21.08 -2.30
N ARG A 316 3.11 -20.93 -3.55
CA ARG A 316 3.46 -21.86 -4.63
C ARG A 316 4.96 -21.84 -4.97
N THR A 317 5.59 -20.68 -4.88
CA THR A 317 7.03 -20.53 -5.12
C THR A 317 7.83 -21.14 -3.98
N ARG A 318 7.53 -20.75 -2.73
CA ARG A 318 8.23 -21.24 -1.52
C ARG A 318 8.02 -22.73 -1.28
N ASP A 319 6.76 -23.15 -1.18
CA ASP A 319 6.42 -24.51 -0.75
C ASP A 319 6.35 -25.51 -1.91
N GLY A 320 6.50 -25.03 -3.15
CA GLY A 320 6.41 -25.84 -4.36
C GLY A 320 7.70 -25.86 -5.17
N GLU A 321 8.06 -24.73 -5.76
CA GLU A 321 9.22 -24.68 -6.67
C GLU A 321 10.56 -24.68 -5.92
N ALA A 322 10.69 -23.94 -4.81
CA ALA A 322 11.91 -23.95 -4.00
C ALA A 322 12.11 -25.30 -3.30
N GLN A 323 11.04 -25.91 -2.78
CA GLN A 323 11.10 -27.23 -2.15
C GLN A 323 11.66 -28.31 -3.09
N ARG A 324 11.33 -28.27 -4.39
CA ARG A 324 11.95 -29.18 -5.39
C ARG A 324 13.44 -28.99 -5.54
N ILE A 325 13.92 -27.74 -5.46
CA ILE A 325 15.35 -27.43 -5.51
C ILE A 325 16.02 -27.95 -4.23
N ILE A 326 15.43 -27.71 -3.07
CA ILE A 326 15.93 -28.16 -1.76
C ILE A 326 16.04 -29.69 -1.72
N GLU A 327 15.03 -30.42 -2.20
CA GLU A 327 15.05 -31.89 -2.28
C GLU A 327 16.16 -32.41 -3.21
N ALA A 328 16.32 -31.80 -4.38
CA ALA A 328 17.40 -32.16 -5.32
C ALA A 328 18.80 -31.83 -4.76
N LEU A 329 18.95 -30.73 -4.02
CA LEU A 329 20.19 -30.36 -3.33
C LEU A 329 20.53 -31.38 -2.24
N ALA A 330 19.54 -31.83 -1.46
CA ALA A 330 19.74 -32.86 -0.44
C ALA A 330 20.17 -34.20 -1.05
N GLU A 331 19.58 -34.60 -2.18
CA GLU A 331 19.98 -35.81 -2.92
C GLU A 331 21.39 -35.69 -3.48
N TYR A 332 21.75 -34.53 -4.05
CA TYR A 332 23.11 -34.25 -4.51
C TYR A 332 24.12 -34.35 -3.36
N TYR A 333 23.83 -33.72 -2.23
CA TYR A 333 24.68 -33.75 -1.04
C TYR A 333 24.87 -35.17 -0.50
N ALA A 334 23.82 -36.00 -0.50
CA ALA A 334 23.94 -37.40 -0.08
C ALA A 334 24.93 -38.22 -0.95
N GLN A 335 25.14 -37.81 -2.20
CA GLN A 335 26.06 -38.47 -3.15
C GLN A 335 27.48 -37.93 -3.06
N GLU A 336 27.64 -36.60 -2.95
CA GLU A 336 28.94 -35.92 -3.09
C GLU A 336 29.48 -35.34 -1.78
N SER A 337 28.68 -35.34 -0.71
CA SER A 337 28.99 -34.69 0.57
C SER A 337 29.32 -33.19 0.48
N ILE A 338 28.97 -32.56 -0.65
CA ILE A 338 29.09 -31.13 -0.93
C ILE A 338 27.90 -30.69 -1.80
N TYR A 339 27.46 -29.45 -1.65
CA TYR A 339 26.45 -28.85 -2.55
C TYR A 339 27.10 -28.41 -3.88
N PRO A 340 26.34 -28.41 -4.99
CA PRO A 340 26.87 -27.99 -6.29
C PRO A 340 27.15 -26.49 -6.32
N ASP A 341 28.08 -26.04 -7.17
CA ASP A 341 28.39 -24.62 -7.34
C ASP A 341 27.26 -23.89 -8.08
N SER A 342 26.46 -24.61 -8.87
CA SER A 342 25.34 -24.08 -9.64
C SER A 342 24.11 -25.01 -9.66
N LEU A 343 22.91 -24.43 -9.80
CA LEU A 343 21.67 -25.21 -9.93
C LEU A 343 21.60 -26.01 -11.25
N ASP A 344 22.36 -25.61 -12.28
CA ASP A 344 22.40 -26.32 -13.56
C ASP A 344 23.05 -27.70 -13.44
N GLU A 345 23.92 -27.92 -12.45
CA GLU A 345 24.50 -29.23 -12.17
C GLU A 345 23.44 -30.26 -11.71
N LEU A 346 22.40 -29.81 -10.99
CA LEU A 346 21.26 -30.66 -10.64
C LEU A 346 20.52 -31.14 -11.88
N VAL A 347 20.47 -30.32 -12.93
CA VAL A 347 19.88 -30.68 -14.22
C VAL A 347 20.80 -31.62 -15.00
N ALA A 348 22.10 -31.32 -15.03
CA ALA A 348 23.10 -32.15 -15.70
C ALA A 348 23.14 -33.58 -15.13
N ARG A 349 22.91 -33.73 -13.82
CA ARG A 349 22.81 -35.03 -13.15
C ARG A 349 21.44 -35.71 -13.25
N GLY A 350 20.45 -35.05 -13.86
CA GLY A 350 19.10 -35.59 -14.00
C GLY A 350 18.28 -35.61 -12.71
N LEU A 351 18.74 -34.95 -11.64
CA LEU A 351 17.98 -34.75 -10.39
C LEU A 351 16.82 -33.78 -10.61
N LEU A 352 16.97 -32.85 -11.55
CA LEU A 352 15.92 -31.96 -12.01
C LEU A 352 15.80 -32.00 -13.55
N PRO A 353 14.58 -31.94 -14.12
CA PRO A 353 14.40 -31.84 -15.57
C PRO A 353 14.80 -30.46 -16.11
N ARG A 354 14.72 -29.42 -15.27
CA ARG A 354 15.16 -28.04 -15.49
C ARG A 354 15.16 -27.31 -14.15
N VAL A 355 15.91 -26.22 -14.03
CA VAL A 355 15.84 -25.35 -12.85
C VAL A 355 14.44 -24.71 -12.77
N PRO A 356 13.68 -24.92 -11.69
CA PRO A 356 12.40 -24.25 -11.49
C PRO A 356 12.57 -22.73 -11.42
N ALA A 357 11.56 -22.00 -11.91
CA ALA A 357 11.52 -20.54 -11.83
C ALA A 357 10.46 -20.09 -10.81
N PRO A 358 10.70 -19.03 -10.02
CA PRO A 358 9.68 -18.37 -9.22
C PRO A 358 8.43 -18.03 -10.03
N ARG A 359 7.25 -18.33 -9.47
CA ARG A 359 5.96 -18.07 -10.11
C ARG A 359 5.33 -16.79 -9.58
N ILE A 360 6.02 -15.68 -9.73
CA ILE A 360 5.64 -14.41 -9.13
C ILE A 360 5.25 -13.41 -10.22
N GLY A 361 4.12 -12.74 -10.02
CA GLY A 361 3.66 -11.71 -10.95
C GLY A 361 3.12 -12.26 -12.26
N PHE A 362 3.15 -11.38 -13.27
CA PHE A 362 2.71 -11.69 -14.63
C PHE A 362 3.85 -12.10 -15.57
N ALA A 363 5.04 -12.43 -15.02
CA ALA A 363 6.24 -12.78 -15.80
C ALA A 363 6.50 -11.76 -16.94
N LEU A 364 6.56 -10.47 -16.58
CA LEU A 364 6.89 -9.42 -17.55
C LEU A 364 8.30 -9.69 -18.12
N PRO A 365 8.59 -9.29 -19.38
CA PRO A 365 9.83 -9.67 -20.09
C PRO A 365 11.15 -9.36 -19.36
N ASP A 366 11.15 -8.36 -18.48
CA ASP A 366 12.31 -7.90 -17.72
C ASP A 366 12.22 -8.23 -16.22
N ALA A 367 11.24 -9.04 -15.79
CA ALA A 367 11.14 -9.45 -14.40
C ALA A 367 12.20 -10.52 -14.10
N ASP A 368 12.99 -10.30 -13.05
CA ASP A 368 13.87 -11.35 -12.52
C ASP A 368 13.00 -12.50 -12.03
N THR A 369 13.07 -13.60 -12.77
CA THR A 369 12.27 -14.82 -12.56
C THR A 369 13.20 -16.00 -12.27
N SER A 370 14.34 -15.73 -11.65
CA SER A 370 15.31 -16.74 -11.24
C SER A 370 15.38 -16.85 -9.71
N PHE A 371 15.79 -18.02 -9.23
CA PHE A 371 16.24 -18.15 -7.85
C PHE A 371 17.70 -17.69 -7.79
N THR A 372 18.05 -16.88 -6.80
CA THR A 372 19.44 -16.60 -6.46
C THR A 372 19.95 -17.77 -5.63
N TYR A 373 20.99 -18.44 -6.10
CA TYR A 373 21.62 -19.56 -5.40
C TYR A 373 23.10 -19.27 -5.17
N GLN A 374 23.57 -19.55 -3.96
CA GLN A 374 24.98 -19.45 -3.61
C GLN A 374 25.37 -20.63 -2.72
N ALA A 375 26.37 -21.39 -3.15
CA ALA A 375 26.94 -22.49 -2.37
C ALA A 375 28.09 -22.01 -1.47
N PHE A 376 28.22 -22.65 -0.31
CA PHE A 376 29.30 -22.44 0.65
C PHE A 376 29.96 -23.77 1.04
N GLY A 377 29.98 -24.73 0.10
CA GLY A 377 30.48 -26.09 0.32
C GLY A 377 29.42 -26.97 0.98
N THR A 378 29.38 -27.00 2.31
CA THR A 378 28.44 -27.83 3.11
C THR A 378 27.17 -27.10 3.53
N SER A 379 27.00 -25.84 3.12
CA SER A 379 25.76 -25.07 3.25
C SER A 379 25.48 -24.31 1.96
N TYR A 380 24.27 -23.78 1.84
CA TYR A 380 23.86 -22.97 0.69
C TYR A 380 22.83 -21.93 1.10
N LEU A 381 22.72 -20.89 0.27
CA LEU A 381 21.67 -19.89 0.32
C LEU A 381 20.84 -20.00 -0.95
N LEU A 382 19.51 -20.07 -0.79
CA LEU A 382 18.56 -20.02 -1.89
C LEU A 382 17.55 -18.90 -1.64
N GLU A 383 17.47 -17.95 -2.57
CA GLU A 383 16.61 -16.76 -2.43
C GLU A 383 15.73 -16.54 -3.64
N PHE A 384 14.60 -15.87 -3.42
CA PHE A 384 13.78 -15.33 -4.49
C PHE A 384 13.11 -14.02 -4.06
N SER A 385 12.90 -13.13 -5.03
CA SER A 385 12.21 -11.86 -4.79
C SER A 385 10.70 -12.08 -4.77
N ALA A 386 10.01 -11.64 -3.72
CA ALA A 386 8.56 -11.72 -3.60
C ALA A 386 7.86 -10.35 -3.62
N PRO A 387 6.52 -10.31 -3.83
CA PRO A 387 5.74 -9.09 -3.63
C PRO A 387 5.93 -8.58 -2.18
N ARG A 388 5.81 -7.26 -1.94
CA ARG A 388 5.87 -6.62 -0.61
C ARG A 388 7.24 -6.54 0.10
N TRP A 389 8.35 -6.28 -0.59
CA TRP A 389 9.70 -6.15 0.04
C TRP A 389 10.21 -7.42 0.73
N VAL A 390 9.62 -8.59 0.44
CA VAL A 390 10.03 -9.84 1.07
C VAL A 390 11.06 -10.52 0.16
N GLN A 391 12.31 -10.55 0.59
CA GLN A 391 13.31 -11.49 0.09
C GLN A 391 13.31 -12.67 1.05
N CYS A 392 12.86 -13.83 0.57
CA CYS A 392 12.95 -15.06 1.36
C CYS A 392 14.28 -15.72 1.09
N ALA A 393 14.97 -16.10 2.15
CA ALA A 393 16.16 -16.91 2.10
C ALA A 393 15.90 -18.25 2.77
N TYR A 394 16.35 -19.34 2.16
CA TYR A 394 16.49 -20.63 2.82
C TYR A 394 17.95 -20.83 3.20
N ASN A 395 18.17 -21.11 4.48
CA ASN A 395 19.44 -21.52 5.05
C ASN A 395 19.20 -22.78 5.89
N PRO A 396 19.62 -23.98 5.44
CA PRO A 396 19.40 -25.21 6.18
C PRO A 396 19.95 -25.10 7.62
N PRO A 397 19.30 -25.69 8.64
CA PRO A 397 19.83 -25.69 9.99
C PRO A 397 21.21 -26.33 9.98
N TYR A 398 22.15 -25.73 10.72
CA TYR A 398 23.48 -26.29 10.91
C TYR A 398 23.32 -27.74 11.39
N LEU A 399 23.89 -28.69 10.66
CA LEU A 399 24.13 -30.04 11.16
C LEU A 399 25.32 -29.98 12.12
N ASP A 400 25.19 -29.21 13.20
CA ASP A 400 26.11 -29.28 14.32
C ASP A 400 25.65 -30.48 15.16
N GLU A 401 26.12 -31.66 14.77
CA GLU A 401 26.28 -32.78 15.70
C GLU A 401 27.33 -32.37 16.74
N GLU A 402 26.98 -31.56 17.75
CA GLU A 402 27.54 -31.57 19.11
C GLU A 402 27.05 -30.37 19.96
N GLU A 403 26.71 -30.67 21.22
CA GLU A 403 26.49 -29.77 22.36
C GLU A 403 25.22 -28.91 22.41
N SER A 404 24.12 -29.57 22.79
CA SER A 404 23.11 -28.95 23.65
C SER A 404 23.68 -28.62 25.03
N GLU A 405 24.34 -27.47 25.19
CA GLU A 405 24.42 -26.84 26.51
C GLU A 405 23.12 -26.05 26.77
N PRO A 406 22.44 -26.26 27.91
CA PRO A 406 21.22 -25.54 28.22
C PRO A 406 21.58 -24.10 28.57
N VAL A 407 21.41 -23.18 27.60
CA VAL A 407 21.42 -21.75 27.88
C VAL A 407 20.31 -21.49 28.90
N ALA A 408 20.71 -21.07 30.10
CA ALA A 408 19.80 -20.73 31.17
C ALA A 408 18.77 -19.72 30.66
N ALA A 409 17.49 -20.07 30.76
CA ALA A 409 16.38 -19.20 30.42
C ALA A 409 16.44 -17.93 31.29
N SER A 410 17.03 -16.87 30.76
CA SER A 410 16.76 -15.51 31.20
C SER A 410 15.30 -15.19 30.89
N GLU A 411 14.56 -14.76 31.91
CA GLU A 411 13.16 -14.35 31.78
C GLU A 411 13.02 -13.33 30.62
N PRO A 412 12.02 -13.50 29.74
CA PRO A 412 11.86 -12.63 28.57
C PRO A 412 11.48 -11.22 29.02
N ASP A 413 12.21 -10.24 28.52
CA ASP A 413 11.87 -8.82 28.61
C ASP A 413 10.54 -8.59 27.85
N PRO A 414 9.48 -8.07 28.48
CA PRO A 414 8.16 -7.90 27.85
C PRO A 414 8.14 -6.95 26.64
N ASP A 415 9.22 -6.19 26.39
CA ASP A 415 9.36 -5.29 25.25
C ASP A 415 10.24 -5.85 24.10
N GLU A 416 10.89 -7.00 24.29
CA GLU A 416 11.67 -7.68 23.25
C GLU A 416 10.82 -8.76 22.57
N VAL A 417 10.01 -8.31 21.61
CA VAL A 417 9.12 -9.20 20.85
C VAL A 417 9.95 -10.08 19.93
N ALA A 418 10.13 -11.35 20.34
CA ALA A 418 10.68 -12.45 19.55
C ALA A 418 10.55 -12.24 18.03
N GLU A 419 11.70 -12.04 17.39
CA GLU A 419 11.90 -12.35 15.97
C GLU A 419 11.81 -13.85 15.79
N ASP A 420 10.62 -14.43 15.89
CA ASP A 420 10.43 -15.78 15.37
C ASP A 420 8.98 -16.14 15.11
N ASP A 421 8.87 -17.01 14.12
CA ASP A 421 7.81 -17.98 13.91
C ASP A 421 6.62 -17.56 13.03
N LEU A 422 6.90 -17.50 11.73
CA LEU A 422 5.98 -18.04 10.71
C LEU A 422 6.50 -19.40 10.21
N GLY A 423 6.67 -20.38 11.11
CA GLY A 423 6.58 -21.80 10.82
C GLY A 423 7.67 -22.39 9.91
N GLY A 424 8.62 -23.09 10.55
CA GLY A 424 9.41 -24.15 9.95
C GLY A 424 10.87 -23.77 9.75
N GLY A 425 11.74 -24.41 10.55
CA GLY A 425 13.19 -24.22 10.54
C GLY A 425 13.78 -24.16 9.12
N ALA A 426 14.78 -23.29 8.96
CA ALA A 426 15.57 -22.98 7.76
C ALA A 426 15.14 -21.79 6.89
N TRP A 427 13.88 -21.35 6.92
CA TRP A 427 13.46 -20.19 6.09
C TRP A 427 13.54 -18.87 6.87
N SER A 428 14.32 -17.91 6.39
CA SER A 428 14.30 -16.50 6.81
C SER A 428 13.49 -15.67 5.81
N CYS A 429 12.19 -15.54 6.10
CA CYS A 429 11.27 -14.70 5.32
C CYS A 429 10.82 -13.52 6.19
N PRO A 430 11.34 -12.30 5.97
CA PRO A 430 10.95 -11.15 6.77
C PRO A 430 9.45 -10.88 6.62
N SER A 431 8.75 -10.86 7.75
CA SER A 431 7.29 -10.60 7.81
C SER A 431 6.95 -9.11 7.85
N LYS A 432 7.96 -8.25 7.98
CA LYS A 432 7.82 -6.79 8.07
C LYS A 432 8.62 -6.12 6.93
N PRO A 433 8.12 -5.02 6.36
CA PRO A 433 8.96 -4.14 5.55
C PRO A 433 10.08 -3.53 6.41
N PRO A 434 11.24 -3.17 5.82
CA PRO A 434 12.36 -2.59 6.57
C PRO A 434 11.94 -1.29 7.26
N GLU A 435 12.46 -1.05 8.48
CA GLU A 435 12.09 0.07 9.37
C GLU A 435 12.40 1.48 8.81
N LEU A 436 13.03 1.56 7.64
CA LEU A 436 13.37 2.81 6.94
C LEU A 436 12.14 3.59 6.40
N TRP A 437 10.90 3.16 6.65
CA TRP A 437 9.67 3.69 6.04
C TRP A 437 8.57 4.11 7.02
#